data_AF-A0A7S3N781-F1
#
_entry.id   AF-A0A7S3N781-F1
#
_cell.length_a   1.000
_cell.length_b   1.000
_cell.length_c   1.000
_cell.angle_alpha   90.00
_cell.angle_beta   90.00
_cell.angle_gamma   90.00
#
_symmetry.space_group_name_H-M   'P 1'
#
loop_
_entity.id
_entity.type
_entity.pdbx_description
1 polymer ?
#
loop_
_entity_poly.entity_id
_entity_poly.type
_entity_poly.pdbx_seq_one_letter_code
_entity_poly.pdbx_strand_id
1 'polypeptide(L)'
;MDENSLNEGYWEPEDTNIKTYPRRVKPDHTSPANFTWANVNGVNYLTNNRNQHIPQYCGSCWAHATTYVVSDRIKIQRNAAWPDINISPQVLLSCDKQQRGCHGGWPILSFKWIMENGITDETCSPYQARGHDNGLDCSQLVQCMDCSSTKGCFPVKEYRKYTVHNYGFVSGEQDMVDEISSWGPIACTIAVTDELHEYTGGIFQDFTGRKNRDHE
;
A
#
# COMPACT_ATOMS: atom_id res chain seq x y z
N MET A 1 15.73 19.89 -8.12
CA MET A 1 14.44 19.85 -7.41
C MET A 1 13.98 21.29 -7.32
N ASP A 2 12.93 21.66 -8.02
CA ASP A 2 12.42 23.03 -7.95
C ASP A 2 11.66 23.21 -6.63
N GLU A 3 12.09 24.19 -5.85
CA GLU A 3 11.55 24.59 -4.54
C GLU A 3 10.09 25.11 -4.59
N ASN A 4 9.44 25.08 -5.75
CA ASN A 4 8.10 25.62 -5.97
C ASN A 4 6.95 24.59 -5.92
N SER A 5 7.22 23.32 -5.60
CA SER A 5 6.16 22.29 -5.51
C SER A 5 5.63 22.03 -4.08
N LEU A 6 6.19 22.69 -3.06
CA LEU A 6 5.87 22.41 -1.64
C LEU A 6 4.65 23.16 -1.07
N ASN A 7 3.89 23.91 -1.88
CA ASN A 7 2.80 24.78 -1.40
C ASN A 7 1.38 24.37 -1.80
N GLU A 8 1.17 23.17 -2.34
CA GLU A 8 -0.19 22.60 -2.40
C GLU A 8 -0.47 21.91 -1.06
N GLY A 9 -1.22 22.59 -0.20
CA GLY A 9 -1.58 22.12 1.13
C GLY A 9 -2.03 20.65 1.15
N TYR A 10 -1.60 19.94 2.20
CA TYR A 10 -1.95 18.55 2.45
C TYR A 10 -3.47 18.39 2.45
N TRP A 11 -3.99 17.62 1.49
CA TRP A 11 -5.41 17.35 1.36
C TRP A 11 -5.74 16.11 2.16
N GLU A 12 -6.59 16.26 3.18
CA GLU A 12 -7.16 15.14 3.91
C GLU A 12 -8.51 14.72 3.28
N PRO A 13 -8.83 13.42 3.23
CA PRO A 13 -10.12 12.96 2.72
C PRO A 13 -11.26 13.46 3.63
N GLU A 14 -12.30 14.03 3.03
CA GLU A 14 -13.51 14.44 3.76
C GLU A 14 -14.38 13.25 4.22
N ASP A 15 -14.09 12.03 3.75
CA ASP A 15 -14.92 10.84 4.00
C ASP A 15 -14.69 10.27 5.42
N THR A 16 -15.42 10.84 6.37
CA THR A 16 -15.50 10.39 7.77
C THR A 16 -16.44 9.19 7.97
N ASN A 17 -17.14 8.72 6.93
CA ASN A 17 -18.12 7.63 7.02
C ASN A 17 -17.51 6.25 6.76
N ILE A 18 -16.33 6.00 7.32
CA ILE A 18 -15.67 4.70 7.21
C ILE A 18 -16.39 3.71 8.12
N LYS A 19 -17.28 2.93 7.54
CA LYS A 19 -17.97 1.84 8.24
C LYS A 19 -17.03 0.66 8.39
N THR A 20 -16.33 0.63 9.51
CA THR A 20 -15.58 -0.55 9.94
C THR A 20 -16.59 -1.56 10.51
N TYR A 21 -16.55 -2.80 10.04
CA TYR A 21 -17.32 -3.87 10.70
C TYR A 21 -16.52 -4.40 11.88
N PRO A 22 -17.15 -4.64 13.04
CA PRO A 22 -16.45 -5.21 14.19
C PRO A 22 -15.85 -6.56 13.80
N ARG A 23 -14.52 -6.69 13.89
CA ARG A 23 -13.85 -7.98 13.72
C ARG A 23 -14.23 -8.90 14.89
N ARG A 24 -14.33 -10.20 14.61
CA ARG A 24 -14.50 -11.20 15.68
C ARG A 24 -13.29 -11.16 16.60
N VAL A 25 -13.55 -10.96 17.90
CA VAL A 25 -12.61 -10.90 19.05
C VAL A 25 -11.61 -12.07 18.97
N LYS A 26 -10.29 -11.89 19.21
CA LYS A 26 -9.66 -11.36 20.44
C LYS A 26 -8.41 -10.53 20.18
N PRO A 27 -8.31 -9.28 20.68
CA PRO A 27 -7.07 -8.84 21.29
C PRO A 27 -6.98 -9.52 22.65
N ASP A 28 -6.14 -10.55 22.75
CA ASP A 28 -5.57 -10.91 24.04
C ASP A 28 -4.42 -9.93 24.27
N HIS A 29 -4.45 -9.13 25.34
CA HIS A 29 -3.40 -8.14 25.64
C HIS A 29 -2.04 -8.79 26.01
N THR A 30 -1.84 -10.07 25.69
CA THR A 30 -0.58 -10.80 25.78
C THR A 30 0.22 -10.74 24.48
N SER A 31 0.19 -9.61 23.78
CA SER A 31 1.03 -9.38 22.60
C SER A 31 2.51 -9.56 23.00
N PRO A 32 3.30 -10.33 22.22
CA PRO A 32 4.70 -10.60 22.58
C PRO A 32 5.53 -9.31 22.55
N ALA A 33 6.47 -9.17 23.49
CA ALA A 33 7.31 -7.98 23.62
C ALA A 33 8.12 -7.66 22.35
N ASN A 34 8.44 -8.68 21.54
CA ASN A 34 9.09 -8.55 20.24
C ASN A 34 8.35 -9.42 19.23
N PHE A 35 7.99 -8.84 18.08
CA PHE A 35 7.25 -9.55 17.05
C PHE A 35 7.64 -9.06 15.66
N THR A 36 7.72 -9.98 14.70
CA THR A 36 7.87 -9.63 13.29
C THR A 36 7.25 -10.69 12.39
N TRP A 37 6.46 -10.24 11.42
CA TRP A 37 5.95 -11.10 10.34
C TRP A 37 7.06 -11.59 9.40
N ALA A 38 8.24 -10.97 9.43
CA ALA A 38 9.41 -11.44 8.68
C ALA A 38 9.92 -12.81 9.17
N ASN A 39 9.59 -13.18 10.42
CA ASN A 39 10.01 -14.45 11.02
C ASN A 39 9.03 -14.87 12.13
N VAL A 40 7.98 -15.60 11.74
CA VAL A 40 7.08 -16.28 12.68
C VAL A 40 7.44 -17.76 12.66
N ASN A 41 8.16 -18.22 13.69
CA ASN A 41 8.62 -19.61 13.83
C ASN A 41 9.43 -20.12 12.60
N GLY A 42 10.32 -19.28 12.07
CA GLY A 42 11.16 -19.62 10.91
C GLY A 42 10.50 -19.37 9.55
N VAL A 43 9.26 -18.86 9.51
CA VAL A 43 8.52 -18.57 8.27
C VAL A 43 8.39 -17.06 8.07
N ASN A 44 8.73 -16.60 6.87
CA ASN A 44 8.55 -15.21 6.46
C ASN A 44 7.19 -15.02 5.77
N TYR A 45 6.38 -14.11 6.31
CA TYR A 45 5.05 -13.74 5.82
C TYR A 45 4.99 -12.41 5.09
N LEU A 46 6.12 -11.73 4.93
CA LEU A 46 6.22 -10.49 4.16
C LEU A 46 6.49 -10.79 2.69
N THR A 47 5.96 -9.94 1.82
CA THR A 47 6.12 -9.97 0.37
C THR A 47 7.35 -9.17 -0.07
N ASN A 48 7.56 -8.99 -1.37
CA ASN A 48 8.81 -8.42 -1.89
C ASN A 48 8.94 -6.94 -1.54
N ASN A 49 10.16 -6.44 -1.31
CA ASN A 49 10.40 -5.01 -1.29
C ASN A 49 10.37 -4.43 -2.71
N ARG A 50 9.86 -3.21 -2.84
CA ARG A 50 9.66 -2.43 -4.08
C ARG A 50 10.23 -1.02 -3.88
N ASN A 51 10.36 -0.29 -4.98
CA ASN A 51 10.89 1.06 -5.01
C ASN A 51 10.01 1.97 -5.87
N GLN A 52 9.35 2.95 -5.25
CA GLN A 52 8.44 3.88 -5.92
C GLN A 52 9.15 4.96 -6.77
N HIS A 53 10.46 5.14 -6.61
CA HIS A 53 11.21 6.24 -7.23
C HIS A 53 11.77 5.90 -8.62
N ILE A 54 11.51 4.69 -9.12
CA ILE A 54 12.00 4.21 -10.42
C ILE A 54 10.85 3.59 -11.24
N PRO A 55 10.86 3.70 -12.58
CA PRO A 55 11.92 4.27 -13.43
C PRO A 55 12.02 5.80 -13.42
N GLN A 56 11.07 6.48 -12.77
CA GLN A 56 11.02 7.93 -12.57
C GLN A 56 10.36 8.23 -11.23
N TYR A 57 10.49 9.47 -10.75
CA TYR A 57 9.87 9.84 -9.49
C TYR A 57 8.34 9.78 -9.57
N CYS A 58 7.72 9.12 -8.59
CA CYS A 58 6.28 9.09 -8.40
C CYS A 58 5.99 9.00 -6.89
N GLY A 59 5.33 10.02 -6.34
CA GLY A 59 4.86 10.06 -4.95
C GLY A 59 3.70 9.11 -4.71
N SER A 60 4.02 7.81 -4.68
CA SER A 60 3.05 6.70 -4.67
C SER A 60 3.21 5.77 -3.46
N CYS A 61 3.77 6.30 -2.37
CA CYS A 61 3.91 5.62 -1.08
C CYS A 61 2.56 5.09 -0.61
N TRP A 62 1.52 5.91 -0.66
CA TRP A 62 0.13 5.51 -0.37
C TRP A 62 -0.31 4.22 -1.07
N ALA A 63 0.01 4.07 -2.37
CA ALA A 63 -0.34 2.88 -3.15
C ALA A 63 0.55 1.69 -2.80
N HIS A 64 1.85 1.91 -2.58
CA HIS A 64 2.79 0.88 -2.15
C HIS A 64 2.45 0.33 -0.76
N ALA A 65 2.32 1.20 0.24
CA ALA A 65 1.95 0.85 1.61
C ALA A 65 0.64 0.05 1.65
N THR A 66 -0.39 0.51 0.93
CA THR A 66 -1.66 -0.23 0.81
C THR A 66 -1.45 -1.61 0.22
N THR A 67 -0.74 -1.70 -0.91
CA THR A 67 -0.60 -2.97 -1.63
C THR A 67 0.30 -3.97 -0.91
N TYR A 68 1.30 -3.52 -0.14
CA TYR A 68 2.04 -4.38 0.79
C TYR A 68 1.14 -4.96 1.86
N VAL A 69 0.37 -4.11 2.55
CA VAL A 69 -0.52 -4.56 3.63
C VAL A 69 -1.47 -5.64 3.15
N VAL A 70 -2.11 -5.45 1.99
CA VAL A 70 -3.03 -6.46 1.45
C VAL A 70 -2.27 -7.72 1.02
N SER A 71 -1.12 -7.60 0.35
CA SER A 71 -0.33 -8.74 -0.13
C SER A 71 0.19 -9.60 1.02
N ASP A 72 0.75 -8.97 2.05
CA ASP A 72 1.26 -9.63 3.26
C ASP A 72 0.12 -10.30 4.02
N ARG A 73 -1.04 -9.62 4.17
CA ARG A 73 -2.21 -10.21 4.82
C ARG A 73 -2.78 -11.40 4.04
N ILE A 74 -2.73 -11.38 2.70
CA ILE A 74 -3.07 -12.55 1.87
C ILE A 74 -2.08 -13.70 2.15
N LYS A 75 -0.78 -13.40 2.24
CA LYS A 75 0.26 -14.40 2.53
C LYS A 75 0.08 -15.02 3.92
N ILE A 76 -0.25 -14.20 4.93
CA ILE A 76 -0.61 -14.65 6.29
C ILE A 76 -1.84 -15.55 6.25
N GLN A 77 -2.94 -15.10 5.62
CA GLN A 77 -4.18 -15.87 5.53
C GLN A 77 -3.98 -17.22 4.82
N ARG A 78 -3.03 -17.28 3.89
CA ARG A 78 -2.67 -18.49 3.13
C ARG A 78 -1.57 -19.32 3.78
N ASN A 79 -1.16 -19.00 5.02
CA ASN A 79 -0.12 -19.71 5.75
C ASN A 79 1.19 -19.86 4.94
N ALA A 80 1.63 -18.76 4.29
CA ALA A 80 2.80 -18.70 3.42
C ALA A 80 2.80 -19.72 2.25
N ALA A 81 1.62 -20.18 1.81
CA ALA A 81 1.51 -21.08 0.67
C ALA A 81 1.87 -20.40 -0.65
N TRP A 82 2.66 -21.07 -1.47
CA TRP A 82 2.99 -20.62 -2.83
C TRP A 82 1.73 -20.46 -3.71
N PRO A 83 1.69 -19.49 -4.65
CA PRO A 83 2.67 -18.42 -4.87
C PRO A 83 2.47 -17.25 -3.90
N ASP A 84 3.49 -16.40 -3.70
CA ASP A 84 3.27 -15.09 -3.09
C ASP A 84 2.40 -14.25 -4.04
N ILE A 85 1.35 -13.64 -3.51
CA ILE A 85 0.47 -12.75 -4.26
C ILE A 85 0.91 -11.32 -3.98
N ASN A 86 1.29 -10.60 -5.03
CA ASN A 86 1.78 -9.23 -4.92
C ASN A 86 0.83 -8.36 -5.71
N ILE A 87 -0.12 -7.69 -5.07
CA ILE A 87 -1.11 -6.90 -5.80
C ILE A 87 -0.49 -5.62 -6.37
N SER A 88 -0.94 -5.21 -7.56
CA SER A 88 -0.33 -4.15 -8.35
C SER A 88 -0.65 -2.74 -7.82
N PRO A 89 0.33 -1.94 -7.37
CA PRO A 89 0.12 -0.53 -7.06
C PRO A 89 -0.18 0.29 -8.32
N GLN A 90 0.22 -0.19 -9.50
CA GLN A 90 -0.03 0.47 -10.79
C GLN A 90 -1.52 0.63 -11.08
N VAL A 91 -2.33 -0.36 -10.67
CA VAL A 91 -3.79 -0.29 -10.85
C VAL A 91 -4.39 0.84 -10.03
N LEU A 92 -3.95 1.02 -8.78
CA LEU A 92 -4.40 2.16 -7.96
C LEU A 92 -3.99 3.49 -8.60
N LEU A 93 -2.72 3.62 -9.01
CA LEU A 93 -2.22 4.83 -9.65
C LEU A 93 -3.01 5.24 -10.89
N SER A 94 -3.44 4.28 -11.69
CA SER A 94 -4.15 4.57 -12.93
C SER A 94 -5.67 4.61 -12.80
N CYS A 95 -6.25 3.88 -11.84
CA CYS A 95 -7.70 3.67 -11.76
C CYS A 95 -8.39 4.25 -10.52
N ASP A 96 -7.65 4.57 -9.46
CA ASP A 96 -8.21 5.30 -8.30
C ASP A 96 -8.18 6.81 -8.56
N LYS A 97 -9.15 7.27 -9.36
CA LYS A 97 -9.28 8.69 -9.76
C LYS A 97 -9.79 9.62 -8.64
N GLN A 98 -10.06 9.09 -7.45
CA GLN A 98 -10.39 9.90 -6.27
C GLN A 98 -9.13 10.40 -5.54
N GLN A 99 -7.96 9.87 -5.89
CA GLN A 99 -6.66 10.20 -5.32
C GLN A 99 -5.83 11.01 -6.33
N ARG A 100 -4.62 11.41 -5.95
CA ARG A 100 -3.77 12.31 -6.76
C ARG A 100 -2.67 11.57 -7.55
N GLY A 101 -2.82 10.26 -7.76
CA GLY A 101 -1.87 9.48 -8.54
C GLY A 101 -0.44 9.58 -8.00
N CYS A 102 0.50 10.07 -8.81
CA CYS A 102 1.90 10.28 -8.41
C CYS A 102 2.14 11.53 -7.55
N HIS A 103 1.09 12.29 -7.20
CA HIS A 103 1.15 13.48 -6.35
C HIS A 103 0.55 13.24 -4.96
N GLY A 104 0.57 11.97 -4.50
CA GLY A 104 0.09 11.56 -3.18
C GLY A 104 -1.31 10.95 -3.17
N GLY A 105 -1.69 10.46 -1.99
CA GLY A 105 -2.95 9.78 -1.76
C GLY A 105 -3.01 9.19 -0.36
N TRP A 106 -4.10 8.49 -0.05
CA TRP A 106 -4.36 7.97 1.30
C TRP A 106 -4.67 6.47 1.31
N PRO A 107 -3.94 5.65 2.09
CA PRO A 107 -4.19 4.21 2.14
C PRO A 107 -5.63 3.83 2.45
N ILE A 108 -6.30 4.61 3.29
CA ILE A 108 -7.68 4.35 3.69
C ILE A 108 -8.67 4.39 2.52
N LEU A 109 -8.49 5.34 1.60
CA LEU A 109 -9.29 5.44 0.38
C LEU A 109 -8.91 4.33 -0.61
N SER A 110 -7.65 3.90 -0.62
CA SER A 110 -7.22 2.78 -1.45
C SER A 110 -7.81 1.45 -0.99
N PHE A 111 -7.90 1.20 0.32
CA PHE A 111 -8.62 0.03 0.83
C PHE A 111 -10.11 0.05 0.43
N LYS A 112 -10.76 1.22 0.51
CA LYS A 112 -12.13 1.42 -0.01
C LYS A 112 -12.21 1.09 -1.49
N TRP A 113 -11.32 1.64 -2.29
CA TRP A 113 -11.28 1.41 -3.74
C TRP A 113 -11.10 -0.09 -4.06
N ILE A 114 -10.19 -0.78 -3.36
CA ILE A 114 -9.96 -2.22 -3.51
C ILE A 114 -11.19 -3.04 -3.11
N MET A 115 -11.90 -2.64 -2.06
CA MET A 115 -13.17 -3.28 -1.68
C MET A 115 -14.21 -3.17 -2.79
N GLU A 116 -14.37 -1.98 -3.37
CA GLU A 116 -15.42 -1.69 -4.36
C GLU A 116 -15.10 -2.28 -5.75
N ASN A 117 -13.83 -2.32 -6.15
CA ASN A 117 -13.44 -2.61 -7.53
C ASN A 117 -12.65 -3.92 -7.70
N GLY A 118 -12.03 -4.38 -6.62
CA GLY A 118 -10.98 -5.40 -6.64
C GLY A 118 -9.72 -4.91 -7.37
N ILE A 119 -8.60 -5.59 -7.09
CA ILE A 119 -7.28 -5.24 -7.61
C ILE A 119 -6.56 -6.46 -8.15
N THR A 120 -5.76 -6.29 -9.19
CA THR A 120 -5.05 -7.38 -9.87
C THR A 120 -3.65 -7.57 -9.31
N ASP A 121 -3.06 -8.72 -9.64
CA ASP A 121 -1.66 -9.02 -9.32
C ASP A 121 -0.68 -8.12 -10.11
N GLU A 122 0.52 -7.90 -9.61
CA GLU A 122 1.61 -7.15 -10.26
C GLU A 122 1.86 -7.65 -11.68
N THR A 123 1.73 -8.95 -11.92
CA THR A 123 1.92 -9.55 -13.25
C THR A 123 0.89 -9.08 -14.28
N CYS A 124 -0.30 -8.65 -13.85
CA CYS A 124 -1.29 -8.04 -14.74
C CYS A 124 -0.93 -6.60 -15.13
N SER A 125 -0.28 -5.86 -14.23
CA SER A 125 0.03 -4.45 -14.42
C SER A 125 1.32 -4.09 -13.69
N PRO A 126 2.48 -4.32 -14.32
CA PRO A 126 3.75 -3.98 -13.71
C PRO A 126 3.87 -2.48 -13.45
N TYR A 127 4.46 -2.12 -12.32
CA TYR A 127 4.70 -0.73 -11.93
C TYR A 127 5.52 0.06 -12.96
N GLN A 128 5.03 1.24 -13.34
CA GLN A 128 5.64 2.15 -14.32
C GLN A 128 5.96 3.54 -13.74
N ALA A 129 5.70 3.78 -12.45
CA ALA A 129 5.88 5.09 -11.80
C ALA A 129 5.18 6.25 -12.54
N ARG A 130 3.95 5.99 -13.01
CA ARG A 130 3.03 6.97 -13.59
C ARG A 130 1.59 6.49 -13.42
N GLY A 131 0.64 7.40 -13.36
CA GLY A 131 -0.78 7.13 -13.18
C GLY A 131 -1.65 7.97 -14.11
N HIS A 132 -2.93 8.06 -13.76
CA HIS A 132 -3.91 8.84 -14.52
C HIS A 132 -3.58 10.34 -14.58
N ASP A 133 -2.80 10.82 -13.61
CA ASP A 133 -2.35 12.20 -13.46
C ASP A 133 -1.19 12.58 -14.39
N ASN A 134 -0.45 11.60 -14.92
CA ASN A 134 0.73 11.85 -15.77
C ASN A 134 0.85 10.86 -16.94
N GLY A 135 -0.28 10.58 -17.60
CA GLY A 135 -0.31 9.98 -18.93
C GLY A 135 -0.49 8.46 -18.98
N LEU A 136 -0.93 7.83 -17.89
CA LEU A 136 -1.36 6.43 -17.87
C LEU A 136 -2.75 6.27 -17.23
N ASP A 137 -3.76 6.61 -18.01
CA ASP A 137 -5.17 6.49 -17.64
C ASP A 137 -5.63 5.04 -17.42
N CYS A 138 -6.64 4.88 -16.56
CA CYS A 138 -7.31 3.59 -16.39
C CYS A 138 -7.85 3.05 -17.71
N SER A 139 -7.47 1.83 -18.04
CA SER A 139 -7.97 1.09 -19.20
C SER A 139 -7.96 -0.40 -18.90
N GLN A 140 -8.58 -1.21 -19.77
CA GLN A 140 -8.52 -2.68 -19.63
C GLN A 140 -7.08 -3.19 -19.71
N LEU A 141 -6.24 -2.59 -20.56
CA LEU A 141 -4.81 -2.89 -20.61
C LEU A 141 -4.13 -2.63 -19.27
N VAL A 142 -4.38 -1.47 -18.66
CA VAL A 142 -3.76 -1.13 -17.38
C VAL A 142 -4.29 -1.99 -16.22
N GLN A 143 -5.52 -2.50 -16.31
CA GLN A 143 -6.04 -3.43 -15.29
C GLN A 143 -5.41 -4.82 -15.38
N CYS A 144 -5.29 -5.36 -16.59
CA CYS A 144 -4.53 -6.58 -16.83
C CYS A 144 -4.14 -6.70 -18.30
N MET A 145 -2.84 -6.77 -18.57
CA MET A 145 -2.28 -6.87 -19.91
C MET A 145 -1.36 -8.08 -20.03
N ASP A 146 -1.36 -8.66 -21.22
CA ASP A 146 -0.31 -9.57 -21.68
C ASP A 146 0.22 -9.05 -23.03
N CYS A 147 1.46 -9.40 -23.34
CA CYS A 147 2.15 -8.95 -24.55
C CYS A 147 2.79 -10.13 -25.26
N SER A 148 2.53 -10.25 -26.56
CA SER A 148 3.16 -11.27 -27.41
C SER A 148 3.85 -10.63 -28.60
N SER A 149 4.93 -11.27 -29.09
CA SER A 149 5.68 -10.80 -30.27
C SER A 149 4.80 -10.69 -31.53
N THR A 150 3.72 -11.47 -31.62
CA THR A 150 2.84 -11.50 -32.80
C THR A 150 1.63 -10.58 -32.72
N LYS A 151 1.13 -10.27 -31.52
CA LYS A 151 -0.12 -9.50 -31.33
C LYS A 151 0.10 -8.13 -30.69
N GLY A 152 1.34 -7.81 -30.31
CA GLY A 152 1.61 -6.71 -29.40
C GLY A 152 0.97 -6.97 -28.04
N CYS A 153 0.65 -5.90 -27.33
CA CYS A 153 0.01 -5.95 -26.02
C CYS A 153 -1.52 -5.90 -26.14
N PHE A 154 -2.19 -6.72 -25.34
CA PHE A 154 -3.65 -6.86 -25.37
C PHE A 154 -4.21 -7.05 -23.95
N PRO A 155 -5.46 -6.63 -23.69
CA PRO A 155 -6.07 -6.82 -22.39
C PRO A 155 -6.39 -8.30 -22.16
N VAL A 156 -6.04 -8.79 -20.98
CA VAL A 156 -6.45 -10.12 -20.52
C VAL A 156 -7.92 -10.03 -20.10
N LYS A 157 -8.77 -10.94 -20.57
CA LYS A 157 -10.22 -10.89 -20.31
C LYS A 157 -10.63 -11.54 -18.99
N GLU A 158 -9.89 -12.55 -18.57
CA GLU A 158 -10.17 -13.34 -17.37
C GLU A 158 -8.93 -13.36 -16.48
N TYR A 159 -9.05 -12.78 -15.30
CA TYR A 159 -7.97 -12.68 -14.34
C TYR A 159 -8.54 -12.63 -12.93
N ARG A 160 -7.71 -13.00 -11.95
CA ARG A 160 -8.11 -12.95 -10.54
C ARG A 160 -8.04 -11.51 -10.04
N LYS A 161 -9.09 -11.11 -9.33
CA LYS A 161 -9.09 -9.90 -8.50
C LYS A 161 -9.02 -10.28 -7.03
N TYR A 162 -8.28 -9.49 -6.28
CA TYR A 162 -8.19 -9.55 -4.82
C TYR A 162 -8.98 -8.39 -4.25
N THR A 163 -9.56 -8.58 -3.07
CA THR A 163 -10.39 -7.57 -2.41
C THR A 163 -10.15 -7.62 -0.90
N VAL A 164 -10.65 -6.61 -0.20
CA VAL A 164 -10.65 -6.54 1.26
C VAL A 164 -12.09 -6.55 1.75
N HIS A 165 -12.35 -7.25 2.86
CA HIS A 165 -13.69 -7.33 3.44
C HIS A 165 -14.00 -6.19 4.40
N ASN A 166 -13.01 -5.74 5.16
CA ASN A 166 -13.12 -4.67 6.16
C ASN A 166 -11.83 -3.84 6.11
N TYR A 167 -11.96 -2.53 6.28
CA TYR A 167 -10.84 -1.60 6.44
C TYR A 167 -11.25 -0.50 7.43
N GLY A 168 -10.27 0.21 8.00
CA GLY A 168 -10.52 1.18 9.05
C GLY A 168 -9.23 1.80 9.57
N PHE A 169 -9.38 2.79 10.45
CA PHE A 169 -8.26 3.38 11.18
C PHE A 169 -7.94 2.59 12.44
N VAL A 170 -6.66 2.57 12.79
CA VAL A 170 -6.13 2.14 14.09
C VAL A 170 -5.14 3.22 14.54
N SER A 171 -5.16 3.56 15.82
CA SER A 171 -4.26 4.56 16.39
C SER A 171 -3.96 4.24 17.85
N GLY A 172 -2.79 4.67 18.32
CA GLY A 172 -2.28 4.30 19.64
C GLY A 172 -1.44 3.03 19.59
N GLU A 173 -0.34 3.02 20.34
CA GLU A 173 0.67 1.96 20.30
C GLU A 173 0.07 0.57 20.57
N GLN A 174 -0.72 0.43 21.63
CA GLN A 174 -1.28 -0.87 22.01
C GLN A 174 -2.25 -1.40 20.95
N ASP A 175 -3.16 -0.56 20.44
CA ASP A 175 -4.12 -0.97 19.41
C ASP A 175 -3.40 -1.34 18.10
N MET A 176 -2.32 -0.62 17.75
CA MET A 176 -1.47 -0.96 16.60
C MET A 176 -0.76 -2.30 16.82
N VAL A 177 -0.18 -2.54 17.99
CA VAL A 177 0.48 -3.80 18.34
C VAL A 177 -0.50 -4.98 18.27
N ASP A 178 -1.70 -4.81 18.82
CA ASP A 178 -2.73 -5.85 18.84
C ASP A 178 -3.24 -6.14 17.41
N GLU A 179 -3.43 -5.11 16.59
CA GLU A 179 -3.81 -5.26 15.18
C GLU A 179 -2.71 -5.96 14.35
N ILE A 180 -1.45 -5.55 14.51
CA ILE A 180 -0.32 -6.12 13.76
C ILE A 180 -0.12 -7.58 14.13
N SER A 181 -0.03 -7.89 15.42
CA SER A 181 0.26 -9.25 15.90
C SER A 181 -0.87 -10.24 15.59
N SER A 182 -2.12 -9.76 15.60
CA SER A 182 -3.29 -10.63 15.37
C SER A 182 -3.60 -10.81 13.88
N TRP A 183 -3.42 -9.78 13.07
CA TRP A 183 -4.02 -9.73 11.73
C TRP A 183 -3.07 -9.38 10.58
N GLY A 184 -1.82 -9.03 10.86
CA GLY A 184 -0.87 -8.67 9.81
C GLY A 184 -0.50 -7.19 9.78
N PRO A 185 0.46 -6.80 8.93
CA PRO A 185 0.92 -5.42 8.79
C PRO A 185 -0.22 -4.40 8.59
N ILE A 186 0.03 -3.15 8.95
CA ILE A 186 -0.86 -2.00 8.75
C ILE A 186 -0.14 -0.92 7.95
N ALA A 187 -0.89 -0.03 7.30
CA ALA A 187 -0.33 1.16 6.67
C ALA A 187 -0.38 2.31 7.68
N CYS A 188 0.73 3.00 7.86
CA CYS A 188 0.84 4.17 8.72
C CYS A 188 1.22 5.39 7.87
N THR A 189 1.14 6.57 8.45
CA THR A 189 1.72 7.79 7.85
C THR A 189 2.88 8.22 8.72
N ILE A 190 3.91 8.77 8.09
CA ILE A 190 5.12 9.26 8.76
C ILE A 190 5.49 10.63 8.20
N ALA A 191 6.12 11.45 9.04
CA ALA A 191 6.75 12.68 8.63
C ALA A 191 8.21 12.37 8.27
N VAL A 192 8.60 12.57 7.02
CA VAL A 192 9.97 12.27 6.58
C VAL A 192 10.84 13.49 6.76
N THR A 193 11.92 13.34 7.54
CA THR A 193 12.95 14.36 7.73
C THR A 193 14.15 14.08 6.84
N ASP A 194 15.05 15.07 6.69
CA ASP A 194 16.31 14.88 5.95
C ASP A 194 17.15 13.76 6.58
N GLU A 195 17.13 13.65 7.92
CA GLU A 195 17.82 12.57 8.64
C GLU A 195 17.20 11.19 8.36
N LEU A 196 15.87 11.11 8.19
CA LEU A 196 15.24 9.85 7.80
C LEU A 196 15.58 9.49 6.35
N HIS A 197 15.69 10.47 5.45
CA HIS A 197 16.15 10.26 4.08
C HIS A 197 17.58 9.68 4.00
N GLU A 198 18.47 10.10 4.90
CA GLU A 198 19.87 9.66 4.96
C GLU A 198 20.10 8.43 5.86
N TYR A 199 19.04 7.89 6.46
CA TYR A 199 19.13 6.78 7.42
C TYR A 199 19.69 5.49 6.81
N THR A 200 20.66 4.87 7.50
CA THR A 200 21.34 3.64 7.03
C THR A 200 21.31 2.47 8.03
N GLY A 201 20.79 2.66 9.26
CA GLY A 201 20.64 1.60 10.25
C GLY A 201 20.62 2.08 11.71
N GLY A 202 20.11 1.24 12.63
CA GLY A 202 19.97 1.55 14.05
C GLY A 202 18.51 1.66 14.53
N ILE A 203 18.29 2.44 15.60
CA ILE A 203 16.95 2.88 16.02
C ILE A 203 16.87 4.36 15.66
N PHE A 204 16.02 4.70 14.69
CA PHE A 204 15.81 6.08 14.28
C PHE A 204 15.02 6.85 15.36
N GLN A 205 15.43 8.08 15.63
CA GLN A 205 14.72 8.99 16.55
C GLN A 205 14.73 10.40 15.96
N ASP A 206 13.53 10.93 15.72
CA ASP A 206 13.33 12.30 15.23
C ASP A 206 13.19 13.29 16.40
N PHE A 207 14.01 14.34 16.37
CA PHE A 207 13.97 15.46 17.33
C PHE A 207 13.55 16.79 16.71
N THR A 208 13.25 16.82 15.41
CA THR A 208 12.87 18.03 14.66
C THR A 208 11.47 18.54 15.04
N GLY A 209 10.60 17.65 15.53
CA GLY A 209 9.22 17.96 15.87
C GLY A 209 8.30 18.10 14.66
N ARG A 210 8.75 17.69 13.46
CA ARG A 210 7.93 17.66 12.24
C ARG A 210 6.75 16.70 12.43
N LYS A 211 5.55 17.14 12.04
CA LYS A 211 4.31 16.34 12.13
C LYS A 211 3.53 16.26 10.82
N ASN A 212 4.06 16.89 9.77
CA ASN A 212 3.45 16.84 8.44
C ASN A 212 3.54 15.40 7.97
N ARG A 213 2.39 14.73 7.85
CA ARG A 213 2.28 13.40 7.25
C ARG A 213 2.52 13.59 5.77
N ASP A 214 3.66 13.15 5.26
CA ASP A 214 4.05 13.35 3.86
C ASP A 214 4.53 12.06 3.19
N HIS A 215 4.44 10.95 3.91
CA HIS A 215 4.77 9.62 3.44
C HIS A 215 3.97 8.54 4.17
N GLU A 216 3.91 7.35 3.57
CA GLU A 216 3.24 6.15 4.09
C GLU A 216 4.15 4.92 4.08
#